data_AF-A0A0G1SWV5-F1
#
_entry.id   AF-A0A0G1SWV5-F1
#
_cell.length_a   1.000
_cell.length_b   1.000
_cell.length_c   1.000
_cell.angle_alpha   90.00
_cell.angle_beta   90.00
_cell.angle_gamma   90.00
#
_symmetry.space_group_name_H-M   'P 1'
#
loop_
_entity.id
_entity.type
_entity.pdbx_description
1 polymer ?
#
loop_
_entity_poly.entity_id
_entity_poly.type
_entity_poly.pdbx_seq_one_letter_code
_entity_poly.pdbx_strand_id
1 'polypeptide(L)'
;MKNLLKRGFTLIELLIVIAIIGILTAFLTTNLQGARARARDSRRKQDLSTIQQALRLYYNDTQSFPLTATMTSSWGGSLVNGTTTYITVLPRDPSTVPGSPVNYGYNSAGVNYLILTKLENLSDPDITASQTRCPSTYSSYVPPSGYPGKNAQEDYVVCEE
;
A
#
# COMPACT_ATOMS: atom_id res chain seq x y z
N MET A 1 -14.23 -66.18 -13.12
CA MET A 1 -13.85 -64.87 -12.54
C MET A 1 -14.14 -63.81 -13.59
N LYS A 2 -14.97 -62.81 -13.26
CA LYS A 2 -15.46 -61.82 -14.23
C LYS A 2 -14.31 -60.88 -14.62
N ASN A 3 -13.90 -60.88 -15.88
CA ASN A 3 -12.96 -59.90 -16.42
C ASN A 3 -13.65 -58.54 -16.47
N LEU A 4 -13.23 -57.63 -15.59
CA LEU A 4 -13.65 -56.24 -15.60
C LEU A 4 -12.94 -55.55 -16.77
N LEU A 5 -13.65 -55.32 -17.86
CA LEU A 5 -13.18 -54.56 -19.02
C LEU A 5 -12.65 -53.20 -18.54
N LYS A 6 -11.32 -52.99 -18.62
CA LYS A 6 -10.71 -51.68 -18.36
C LYS A 6 -11.14 -50.72 -19.48
N ARG A 7 -11.99 -49.75 -19.14
CA ARG A 7 -12.32 -48.63 -20.04
C ARG A 7 -11.11 -47.71 -20.16
N GLY A 8 -10.60 -47.53 -21.37
CA GLY A 8 -9.57 -46.55 -21.69
C GLY A 8 -10.18 -45.17 -21.92
N PHE A 9 -9.42 -44.12 -21.61
CA PHE A 9 -9.78 -42.72 -21.89
C PHE A 9 -9.68 -42.45 -23.40
N THR A 10 -10.63 -41.72 -23.97
CA THR A 10 -10.55 -41.28 -25.37
C THR A 10 -9.70 -40.01 -25.49
N LEU A 11 -9.04 -39.84 -26.64
CA LEU A 11 -8.28 -38.62 -26.93
C LEU A 11 -9.15 -37.36 -26.90
N ILE A 12 -10.41 -37.48 -27.33
CA ILE A 12 -11.36 -36.36 -27.32
C ILE A 12 -11.78 -35.97 -25.90
N GLU A 13 -11.97 -36.94 -24.99
CA GLU A 13 -12.24 -36.65 -23.57
C GLU A 13 -11.08 -35.89 -22.93
N LEU A 14 -9.83 -36.28 -23.21
CA LEU A 14 -8.66 -35.56 -22.71
C LEU A 14 -8.57 -34.14 -23.29
N LEU A 15 -8.87 -33.99 -24.59
CA LEU A 15 -8.82 -32.70 -25.29
C LEU A 15 -9.83 -31.70 -24.73
N ILE A 16 -11.05 -32.15 -24.43
CA ILE A 16 -12.09 -31.29 -23.85
C ILE A 16 -11.68 -30.83 -22.44
N VAL A 17 -11.07 -31.70 -21.64
CA VAL A 17 -10.64 -31.37 -20.27
C VAL A 17 -9.57 -30.27 -20.27
N ILE A 18 -8.53 -30.39 -21.10
CA ILE A 18 -7.49 -29.35 -21.17
C ILE A 18 -8.04 -28.03 -21.72
N ALA A 19 -9.01 -28.08 -22.65
CA ALA A 19 -9.66 -26.88 -23.17
C ALA A 19 -10.46 -26.16 -22.07
N ILE A 20 -11.22 -26.89 -21.25
CA ILE A 20 -11.97 -26.31 -20.12
C ILE A 20 -11.01 -25.72 -19.08
N ILE A 21 -9.94 -26.44 -18.71
CA ILE A 21 -8.93 -25.95 -17.76
C ILE A 21 -8.26 -24.66 -18.29
N GLY A 22 -7.95 -24.59 -19.59
CA GLY A 22 -7.38 -23.40 -20.22
C GLY A 22 -8.30 -22.17 -20.11
N ILE A 23 -9.60 -22.33 -20.37
CA ILE A 23 -10.57 -21.24 -20.26
C ILE A 23 -10.72 -20.78 -18.80
N LEU A 24 -10.86 -21.72 -17.85
CA LEU A 24 -11.00 -21.40 -16.44
C LEU A 24 -9.76 -20.69 -15.87
N THR A 25 -8.57 -21.17 -16.21
CA THR A 25 -7.31 -20.56 -15.74
C THR A 25 -7.09 -19.16 -16.30
N ALA A 26 -7.42 -18.91 -17.57
CA ALA A 26 -7.33 -17.57 -18.16
C ALA A 26 -8.25 -16.57 -17.45
N PHE A 27 -9.48 -16.95 -17.12
CA PHE A 27 -10.41 -16.09 -16.38
C PHE A 27 -9.92 -15.79 -14.95
N LEU A 28 -9.41 -16.79 -14.24
CA LEU A 28 -8.95 -16.65 -12.85
C LEU A 28 -7.74 -15.72 -12.70
N THR A 29 -6.82 -15.71 -13.66
CA THR A 29 -5.58 -14.91 -13.56
C THR A 29 -5.85 -13.41 -13.56
N THR A 30 -6.79 -12.93 -14.38
CA THR A 30 -7.12 -11.48 -14.45
C THR A 30 -7.76 -10.98 -13.15
N ASN A 31 -8.65 -11.77 -12.56
CA ASN A 31 -9.31 -11.43 -11.30
C ASN A 31 -8.32 -11.39 -10.12
N LEU A 32 -7.37 -12.34 -10.09
CA LEU A 32 -6.34 -12.44 -9.06
C LEU A 32 -5.44 -11.19 -9.00
N GLN A 33 -5.11 -10.58 -10.14
CA GLN A 33 -4.28 -9.37 -10.17
C GLN A 33 -4.96 -8.19 -9.46
N GLY A 34 -6.25 -7.96 -9.75
CA GLY A 34 -7.03 -6.90 -9.07
C GLY A 34 -7.24 -7.17 -7.58
N ALA A 35 -7.42 -8.44 -7.18
CA ALA A 35 -7.48 -8.82 -5.77
C ALA A 35 -6.15 -8.53 -5.04
N ARG A 36 -5.01 -8.85 -5.65
CA ARG A 36 -3.68 -8.56 -5.10
C ARG A 36 -3.41 -7.07 -4.96
N ALA A 37 -3.83 -6.25 -5.94
CA ALA A 37 -3.72 -4.80 -5.86
C ALA A 37 -4.50 -4.24 -4.66
N ARG A 38 -5.77 -4.64 -4.50
CA ARG A 38 -6.60 -4.24 -3.34
C ARG A 38 -6.02 -4.69 -1.99
N ALA A 39 -5.41 -5.88 -1.94
CA ALA A 39 -4.75 -6.37 -0.73
C ALA A 39 -3.52 -5.50 -0.38
N ARG A 40 -2.71 -5.10 -1.37
CA ARG A 40 -1.61 -4.15 -1.16
C ARG A 40 -2.10 -2.78 -0.74
N ASP A 41 -3.18 -2.27 -1.34
CA ASP A 41 -3.79 -0.99 -0.96
C ASP A 41 -4.30 -1.02 0.49
N SER A 42 -4.97 -2.10 0.90
CA SER A 42 -5.37 -2.30 2.31
C SER A 42 -4.15 -2.28 3.23
N ARG A 43 -3.04 -2.92 2.83
CA ARG A 43 -1.80 -2.90 3.60
C ARG A 43 -1.21 -1.48 3.70
N ARG A 44 -1.17 -0.72 2.59
CA ARG A 44 -0.72 0.68 2.59
C ARG A 44 -1.54 1.55 3.54
N LYS A 45 -2.87 1.43 3.51
CA LYS A 45 -3.76 2.14 4.43
C LYS A 45 -3.46 1.80 5.90
N GLN A 46 -3.22 0.52 6.20
CA GLN A 46 -2.86 0.07 7.54
C GLN A 46 -1.47 0.59 7.98
N ASP A 47 -0.50 0.60 7.08
CA ASP A 47 0.84 1.12 7.33
C ASP A 47 0.78 2.62 7.68
N LEU A 48 0.00 3.42 6.94
CA LEU A 48 -0.24 4.83 7.25
C LEU A 48 -0.92 5.04 8.60
N SER A 49 -1.90 4.21 8.95
CA SER A 49 -2.53 4.26 10.29
C SER A 49 -1.54 3.95 11.41
N THR A 50 -0.63 3.00 11.19
CA THR A 50 0.42 2.65 12.16
C THR A 50 1.40 3.82 12.34
N ILE A 51 1.80 4.46 11.23
CA ILE A 51 2.65 5.65 11.26
C ILE A 51 1.95 6.80 11.99
N GLN A 52 0.66 7.04 11.71
CA GLN A 52 -0.12 8.06 12.40
C GLN A 52 -0.11 7.86 13.92
N GLN A 53 -0.28 6.64 14.40
CA GLN A 53 -0.21 6.34 15.84
C GLN A 53 1.18 6.65 16.41
N ALA A 54 2.25 6.27 15.72
CA ALA A 54 3.62 6.59 16.15
C ALA A 54 3.90 8.10 16.14
N LEU A 55 3.37 8.84 15.17
CA LEU A 55 3.47 10.30 15.11
C LEU A 55 2.75 10.99 16.27
N ARG A 56 1.57 10.47 16.67
CA ARG A 56 0.85 10.95 17.85
C ARG A 56 1.66 10.74 19.13
N LEU A 57 2.26 9.56 19.29
CA LEU A 57 3.14 9.28 20.44
C LEU A 57 4.37 10.20 20.45
N TYR A 58 5.00 10.40 19.28
CA TYR A 58 6.13 11.32 19.14
C TYR A 58 5.73 12.74 19.57
N TYR A 59 4.62 13.25 19.04
CA TYR A 59 4.14 14.59 19.38
C TYR A 59 3.83 14.76 20.87
N ASN A 60 3.22 13.75 21.51
CA ASN A 60 2.92 13.80 22.93
C ASN A 60 4.18 14.04 23.78
N ASP A 61 5.30 13.43 23.40
CA ASP A 61 6.57 13.52 24.14
C ASP A 61 7.38 14.75 23.75
N THR A 62 7.41 15.13 22.47
CA THR A 62 8.29 16.18 21.95
C THR A 62 7.59 17.52 21.67
N GLN A 63 6.26 17.56 21.77
CA GLN A 63 5.42 18.72 21.46
C GLN A 63 5.63 19.26 20.03
N SER A 64 6.06 18.40 19.11
CA SER A 64 6.34 18.74 17.71
C SER A 64 6.41 17.47 16.89
N PHE A 65 6.00 17.50 15.62
CA PHE A 65 6.16 16.36 14.71
C PHE A 65 7.60 16.24 14.17
N PRO A 66 8.05 15.03 13.76
CA PRO A 66 9.33 14.86 13.10
C PRO A 66 9.41 15.74 11.85
N LEU A 67 10.53 16.40 11.60
CA LEU A 67 10.71 17.14 10.36
C LEU A 67 10.74 16.19 9.15
N THR A 68 10.33 16.68 7.97
CA THR A 68 10.33 15.89 6.73
C THR A 68 11.65 15.14 6.51
N ALA A 69 12.79 15.80 6.72
CA ALA A 69 14.11 15.23 6.51
C ALA A 69 14.44 14.04 7.44
N THR A 70 13.90 14.05 8.67
CA THR A 70 14.08 12.97 9.64
C THR A 70 13.30 11.72 9.23
N MET A 71 12.07 11.90 8.74
CA MET A 71 11.22 10.80 8.30
C MET A 71 11.69 10.17 6.99
N THR A 72 12.00 10.99 5.98
CA THR A 72 12.35 10.50 4.64
C THR A 72 13.64 9.68 4.62
N SER A 73 14.56 9.93 5.55
CA SER A 73 15.78 9.15 5.73
C SER A 73 15.59 7.87 6.54
N SER A 74 14.45 7.73 7.25
CA SER A 74 14.22 6.65 8.21
C SER A 74 13.33 5.52 7.69
N TRP A 75 12.83 5.58 6.45
CA TRP A 75 11.96 4.52 5.89
C TRP A 75 12.61 3.13 5.93
N GLY A 76 11.96 2.15 6.56
CA GLY A 76 12.53 0.83 6.88
C GLY A 76 13.47 0.77 8.09
N GLY A 77 13.73 1.90 8.73
CA GLY A 77 14.39 2.01 10.03
C GLY A 77 13.41 2.47 11.11
N SER A 78 13.90 2.84 12.29
CA SER A 78 13.09 3.24 13.43
C SER A 78 12.85 4.75 13.53
N LEU A 79 11.67 5.17 13.99
CA LEU A 79 11.46 6.54 14.48
C LEU A 79 11.86 6.61 15.95
N VAL A 80 12.91 7.37 16.24
CA VAL A 80 13.46 7.53 17.59
C VAL A 80 13.65 9.00 17.93
N ASN A 81 13.53 9.33 19.21
CA ASN A 81 14.00 10.60 19.78
C ASN A 81 14.76 10.29 21.08
N GLY A 82 16.06 10.55 21.08
CA GLY A 82 16.93 10.12 22.18
C GLY A 82 16.91 8.60 22.35
N THR A 83 16.51 8.13 23.53
CA THR A 83 16.41 6.70 23.86
C THR A 83 15.01 6.11 23.60
N THR A 84 14.02 6.95 23.27
CA THR A 84 12.64 6.52 23.08
C THR A 84 12.40 6.13 21.61
N THR A 85 11.84 4.94 21.40
CA THR A 85 11.45 4.43 20.08
C THR A 85 9.94 4.45 19.94
N TYR A 86 9.44 5.19 18.94
CA TYR A 86 8.00 5.33 18.67
C TYR A 86 7.50 4.32 17.63
N ILE A 87 8.38 3.91 16.72
CA ILE A 87 8.15 2.76 15.83
C ILE A 87 9.50 2.11 15.54
N THR A 88 9.56 0.78 15.62
CA THR A 88 10.82 0.02 15.42
C THR A 88 11.20 -0.07 13.95
N VAL A 89 10.20 -0.17 13.07
CA VAL A 89 10.37 -0.20 11.62
C VAL A 89 9.26 0.60 10.98
N LEU A 90 9.63 1.72 10.36
CA LEU A 90 8.76 2.45 9.45
C LEU A 90 8.46 1.55 8.25
N PRO A 91 7.17 1.27 7.97
CA PRO A 91 6.80 0.41 6.86
C PRO A 91 7.37 0.88 5.53
N ARG A 92 7.60 -0.07 4.64
CA ARG A 92 7.92 0.18 3.24
C ARG A 92 6.77 -0.28 2.38
N ASP A 93 6.53 0.43 1.29
CA ASP A 93 5.44 0.07 0.37
C ASP A 93 5.61 -1.37 -0.14
N PRO A 94 4.57 -2.21 -0.09
CA PRO A 94 4.61 -3.60 -0.54
C PRO A 94 5.01 -3.82 -2.00
N SER A 95 4.93 -2.80 -2.86
CA SER A 95 5.32 -2.86 -4.28
C SER A 95 6.73 -2.33 -4.55
N THR A 96 7.43 -1.80 -3.54
CA THR A 96 8.80 -1.33 -3.75
C THR A 96 9.77 -2.50 -3.87
N VAL A 97 10.51 -2.52 -4.97
CA VAL A 97 11.70 -3.37 -5.09
C VAL A 97 12.82 -2.80 -4.22
N PRO A 98 13.70 -3.64 -3.64
CA PRO A 98 14.87 -3.16 -2.92
C PRO A 98 15.69 -2.18 -3.78
N GLY A 99 15.84 -0.93 -3.31
CA GLY A 99 16.57 0.13 -4.02
C GLY A 99 15.71 1.15 -4.78
N SER A 100 14.39 0.97 -4.84
CA SER A 100 13.49 2.01 -5.38
C SER A 100 13.13 3.09 -4.33
N PRO A 101 12.77 4.31 -4.78
CA PRO A 101 12.20 5.33 -3.90
C PRO A 101 11.00 4.77 -3.14
N VAL A 102 10.88 5.14 -1.86
CA VAL A 102 9.77 4.69 -1.01
C VAL A 102 8.51 5.39 -1.49
N ASN A 103 7.46 4.62 -1.80
CA ASN A 103 6.18 5.16 -2.28
C ASN A 103 5.34 5.81 -1.17
N TYR A 104 5.92 6.05 0.02
CA TYR A 104 5.29 6.82 1.08
C TYR A 104 5.86 8.23 1.12
N GLY A 105 4.98 9.21 0.96
CA GLY A 105 5.27 10.62 1.15
C GLY A 105 5.08 11.02 2.60
N TYR A 106 5.94 11.90 3.10
CA TYR A 106 5.76 12.59 4.37
C TYR A 106 6.11 14.06 4.21
N ASN A 107 5.35 14.93 4.87
CA ASN A 107 5.64 16.34 5.02
C ASN A 107 5.34 16.80 6.44
N SER A 108 6.29 17.47 7.08
CA SER A 108 6.03 18.24 8.27
C SER A 108 7.12 19.30 8.49
N ALA A 109 6.68 20.47 8.98
CA ALA A 109 7.52 21.52 9.54
C ALA A 109 7.52 21.50 11.09
N GLY A 110 7.01 20.43 11.71
CA GLY A 110 6.95 20.25 13.15
C GLY A 110 5.66 20.69 13.82
N VAL A 111 4.75 21.38 13.10
CA VAL A 111 3.46 21.84 13.63
C VAL A 111 2.29 20.96 13.18
N ASN A 112 2.19 20.69 11.88
CA ASN A 112 1.24 19.74 11.30
C ASN A 112 2.00 18.70 10.48
N TYR A 113 1.35 17.62 10.10
CA TYR A 113 1.91 16.65 9.16
C TYR A 113 0.90 16.18 8.11
N LEU A 114 1.47 15.64 7.03
CA LEU A 114 0.77 14.91 6.00
C LEU A 114 1.60 13.67 5.63
N ILE A 115 1.03 12.47 5.78
CA ILE A 115 1.53 11.23 5.18
C ILE A 115 0.62 10.83 4.03
N LEU A 116 1.19 10.24 2.99
CA LEU A 116 0.43 9.82 1.81
C LEU A 116 1.07 8.68 1.06
N THR A 117 0.25 8.00 0.28
CA THR A 117 0.63 6.89 -0.56
C THR A 117 -0.24 6.85 -1.80
N LYS A 118 0.34 6.40 -2.91
CA LYS A 118 -0.42 6.10 -4.11
C LYS A 118 -1.11 4.76 -3.94
N LEU A 119 -2.43 4.71 -4.19
CA LEU A 119 -3.15 3.44 -4.29
C LEU A 119 -3.08 2.91 -5.73
N GLU A 120 -3.15 1.59 -5.88
CA GLU A 120 -3.21 0.94 -7.19
C GLU A 120 -4.64 0.91 -7.73
N ASN A 121 -5.63 0.77 -6.87
CA ASN A 121 -7.04 0.89 -7.21
C ASN A 121 -7.47 2.37 -7.22
N LEU A 122 -7.37 3.02 -8.38
CA LEU A 122 -7.76 4.43 -8.56
C LEU A 122 -9.27 4.68 -8.40
N SER A 123 -10.09 3.63 -8.43
CA SER A 123 -11.53 3.73 -8.18
C SER A 123 -11.89 3.55 -6.69
N ASP A 124 -10.91 3.51 -5.81
CA ASP A 124 -11.13 3.40 -4.37
C ASP A 124 -11.72 4.72 -3.82
N PRO A 125 -12.94 4.71 -3.23
CA PRO A 125 -13.60 5.92 -2.75
C PRO A 125 -12.84 6.58 -1.58
N ASP A 126 -11.96 5.84 -0.89
CA ASP A 126 -11.19 6.38 0.21
C ASP A 126 -10.16 7.41 -0.24
N ILE A 127 -9.76 7.43 -1.53
CA ILE A 127 -8.86 8.45 -2.08
C ILE A 127 -9.48 9.83 -1.86
N THR A 128 -10.65 10.06 -2.44
CA THR A 128 -11.37 11.34 -2.32
C THR A 128 -11.80 11.60 -0.87
N ALA A 129 -12.28 10.58 -0.15
CA ALA A 129 -12.70 10.76 1.25
C ALA A 129 -11.53 11.18 2.15
N SER A 130 -10.32 10.66 1.90
CA SER A 130 -9.13 11.01 2.65
C SER A 130 -8.68 12.45 2.44
N GLN A 131 -8.79 12.94 1.21
CA GLN A 131 -8.41 14.31 0.88
C GLN A 131 -9.40 15.33 1.44
N THR A 132 -10.70 15.01 1.46
CA THR A 132 -11.71 15.83 2.13
C THR A 132 -11.46 15.94 3.63
N ARG A 133 -10.89 14.89 4.27
CA ARG A 133 -10.46 14.96 5.68
C ARG A 133 -9.22 15.84 5.88
N CYS A 134 -8.42 16.06 4.85
CA CYS A 134 -7.15 16.81 4.91
C CYS A 134 -7.09 18.01 3.94
N PRO A 135 -8.06 18.94 3.95
CA PRO A 135 -8.27 19.87 2.83
C PRO A 135 -7.18 20.94 2.69
N SER A 136 -6.67 21.50 3.79
CA SER A 136 -5.67 22.59 3.78
C SER A 136 -4.23 22.09 3.62
N THR A 137 -3.91 20.96 4.24
CA THR A 137 -2.56 20.37 4.26
C THR A 137 -2.23 19.68 2.93
N TYR A 138 -3.23 19.12 2.23
CA TYR A 138 -3.00 18.42 0.97
C TYR A 138 -2.83 19.37 -0.23
N SER A 139 -3.64 20.43 -0.33
CA SER A 139 -3.63 21.37 -1.47
C SER A 139 -2.29 22.09 -1.67
N SER A 140 -1.51 22.23 -0.60
CA SER A 140 -0.19 22.89 -0.59
C SER A 140 0.99 21.90 -0.64
N TYR A 141 0.72 20.59 -0.64
CA TYR A 141 1.76 19.58 -0.60
C TYR A 141 2.42 19.39 -1.97
N VAL A 142 3.75 19.44 -1.98
CA VAL A 142 4.58 19.04 -3.12
C VAL A 142 5.29 17.73 -2.75
N PRO A 143 5.00 16.61 -3.44
CA PRO A 143 5.65 15.35 -3.16
C PRO A 143 7.18 15.40 -3.37
N PRO A 144 7.97 14.66 -2.56
CA PRO A 144 9.40 14.50 -2.77
C PRO A 144 9.71 14.03 -4.19
N SER A 145 10.87 14.43 -4.72
CA SER A 145 11.37 13.95 -6.00
C SER A 145 11.46 12.42 -6.00
N GLY A 146 10.73 11.76 -6.90
CA GLY A 146 10.70 10.30 -7.02
C GLY A 146 9.48 9.61 -6.38
N TYR A 147 8.57 10.34 -5.74
CA TYR A 147 7.26 9.80 -5.34
C TYR A 147 6.42 9.45 -6.59
N PRO A 148 5.77 8.27 -6.64
CA PRO A 148 5.08 7.78 -7.84
C PRO A 148 3.73 8.44 -8.14
N GLY A 149 3.09 9.06 -7.13
CA GLY A 149 1.83 9.78 -7.30
C GLY A 149 2.09 11.17 -7.88
N LYS A 150 1.28 11.55 -8.86
CA LYS A 150 1.47 12.81 -9.60
C LYS A 150 0.36 13.84 -9.34
N ASN A 151 -0.73 13.47 -8.67
CA ASN A 151 -1.90 14.33 -8.53
C ASN A 151 -2.89 13.86 -7.44
N ALA A 152 -3.84 14.74 -7.12
CA ALA A 152 -4.98 14.54 -6.23
C ALA A 152 -5.92 13.38 -6.59
N GLN A 153 -5.75 12.70 -7.71
CA GLN A 153 -6.67 11.63 -8.11
C GLN A 153 -6.14 10.23 -7.74
N GLU A 154 -4.91 10.12 -7.25
CA GLU A 154 -4.25 8.83 -7.00
C GLU A 154 -3.80 8.63 -5.54
N ASP A 155 -3.77 9.71 -4.75
CA ASP A 155 -3.14 9.73 -3.44
C ASP A 155 -4.15 9.56 -2.31
N TYR A 156 -3.95 8.51 -1.52
CA TYR A 156 -4.59 8.37 -0.22
C TYR A 156 -3.75 9.08 0.83
N VAL A 157 -4.39 9.96 1.61
CA VAL A 157 -3.70 10.87 2.53
C VAL A 157 -4.17 10.70 3.97
N VAL A 158 -3.27 10.94 4.93
CA VAL A 158 -3.60 11.03 6.34
C VAL A 158 -2.87 12.25 6.91
N CYS A 159 -3.59 13.07 7.65
CA CYS A 159 -3.09 14.26 8.30
C CYS A 159 -3.41 14.22 9.80
N GLU A 160 -2.97 15.25 10.49
CA GLU A 160 -3.47 15.57 11.83
C GLU A 160 -4.97 15.92 11.76
N GLU A 161 -5.73 15.42 12.74
CA GLU A 161 -7.17 15.70 12.90
C GLU A 161 -7.38 16.98 13.69
#